data_AF-A0A928WR11-F1
#
_entry.id   AF-A0A928WR11-F1
#
_cell.length_a   1.000
_cell.length_b   1.000
_cell.length_c   1.000
_cell.angle_alpha   90.00
_cell.angle_beta   90.00
_cell.angle_gamma   90.00
#
_symmetry.space_group_name_H-M   'P 1'
#
loop_
_entity.id
_entity.type
_entity.pdbx_description
1 polymer ?
#
loop_
_entity_poly.entity_id
_entity_poly.type
_entity_poly.pdbx_seq_one_letter_code
_entity_poly.pdbx_strand_id
1 'polypeptide(L)'
;MEGIPIMTRRKLTKIDEFAQALINQNGCSISPGEYEYVSTGATLIRQHLENFFQGTGAQPPELKTVKNWFYGNCPDWAIAILSRALISRK
;
A
#
# COMPACT_ATOMS: atom_id res chain seq x y z
N MET A 1 22.78 -21.61 -15.44
CA MET A 1 21.36 -21.52 -15.02
C MET A 1 21.35 -20.69 -13.76
N GLU A 2 21.14 -19.38 -13.90
CA GLU A 2 21.10 -18.46 -12.77
C GLU A 2 19.83 -18.76 -11.97
N GLY A 3 20.00 -19.45 -10.84
CA GLY A 3 18.94 -19.65 -9.87
C GLY A 3 18.64 -18.30 -9.23
N ILE A 4 17.68 -17.58 -9.82
CA ILE A 4 17.10 -16.39 -9.21
C ILE A 4 16.62 -16.83 -7.82
N PRO A 5 17.13 -16.24 -6.71
CA PRO A 5 16.64 -16.59 -5.40
C PRO A 5 15.15 -16.28 -5.39
N ILE A 6 14.34 -17.33 -5.20
CA ILE A 6 12.91 -17.21 -4.98
C ILE A 6 12.79 -16.54 -3.62
N MET A 7 12.89 -15.22 -3.60
CA MET A 7 12.58 -14.41 -2.43
C MET A 7 11.21 -14.87 -1.98
N THR A 8 11.16 -15.45 -0.79
CA THR A 8 9.99 -16.04 -0.15
C THR A 8 8.80 -15.16 -0.46
N ARG A 9 7.94 -15.57 -1.41
CA ARG A 9 6.80 -14.74 -1.84
C ARG A 9 5.95 -14.55 -0.62
N ARG A 10 6.06 -13.37 -0.01
CA ARG A 10 5.13 -12.96 1.01
C ARG A 10 3.74 -13.14 0.42
N LYS A 11 2.84 -13.77 1.16
CA LYS A 11 1.47 -13.94 0.70
C LYS A 11 0.94 -12.53 0.42
N LEU A 12 0.70 -12.23 -0.86
CA LEU A 12 0.22 -10.91 -1.27
C LEU A 12 -1.09 -10.67 -0.54
N THR A 13 -1.09 -9.64 0.29
CA THR A 13 -2.26 -9.19 1.01
C THR A 13 -3.03 -8.18 0.15
N LYS A 14 -4.28 -7.89 0.52
CA LYS A 14 -5.04 -6.83 -0.17
C LYS A 14 -4.28 -5.50 -0.19
N ILE A 15 -3.53 -5.19 0.87
CA ILE A 15 -2.74 -3.96 0.91
C ILE A 15 -1.57 -3.97 -0.07
N ASP A 16 -0.99 -5.13 -0.38
CA ASP A 16 -0.01 -5.26 -1.46
C ASP A 16 -0.64 -4.93 -2.82
N GLU A 17 -1.87 -5.38 -3.09
CA GLU A 17 -2.57 -5.05 -4.34
C GLU A 17 -2.79 -3.53 -4.47
N PHE A 18 -3.20 -2.86 -3.38
CA PHE A 18 -3.34 -1.40 -3.36
C PHE A 18 -1.99 -0.69 -3.54
N ALA A 19 -0.96 -1.12 -2.82
CA ALA A 19 0.37 -0.55 -2.92
C ALA A 19 0.90 -0.66 -4.35
N GLN A 20 0.83 -1.85 -4.95
CA GLN A 20 1.25 -2.07 -6.33
C GLN A 20 0.47 -1.20 -7.31
N ALA A 21 -0.84 -1.10 -7.16
CA ALA A 21 -1.66 -0.24 -8.01
C ALA A 21 -1.24 1.24 -7.92
N LEU A 22 -0.99 1.74 -6.70
CA LEU A 22 -0.57 3.12 -6.47
C LEU A 22 0.85 3.39 -6.97
N ILE A 23 1.77 2.44 -6.79
CA ILE A 23 3.15 2.49 -7.30
C ILE A 23 3.13 2.56 -8.83
N ASN A 24 2.37 1.66 -9.47
CA ASN A 24 2.22 1.63 -10.92
C ASN A 24 1.57 2.93 -11.44
N GLN A 25 0.58 3.48 -10.72
CA GLN A 25 -0.03 4.77 -11.07
C GLN A 25 0.94 5.95 -10.98
N ASN A 26 1.95 5.89 -10.11
CA ASN A 26 3.00 6.90 -10.03
C ASN A 26 4.11 6.71 -11.08
N GLY A 27 3.99 5.71 -11.96
CA GLY A 27 5.01 5.39 -12.95
C GLY A 27 6.24 4.69 -12.36
N CYS A 28 6.18 4.26 -11.11
CA CYS A 28 7.21 3.45 -10.49
C CYS A 28 6.97 1.97 -10.84
N SER A 29 8.04 1.23 -11.13
CA SER A 29 7.98 -0.22 -11.35
C SER A 29 8.69 -0.95 -10.20
N ILE A 30 8.17 -0.79 -8.99
CA ILE A 30 8.71 -1.45 -7.79
C ILE A 30 7.90 -2.71 -7.53
N SER A 31 8.58 -3.84 -7.33
CA SER A 31 7.93 -5.15 -7.15
C SER A 31 7.81 -5.56 -5.67
N PRO A 32 6.80 -6.37 -5.30
CA PRO A 32 6.65 -6.85 -3.94
C PRO A 32 7.80 -7.81 -3.62
N GLY A 33 8.68 -7.39 -2.71
CA GLY A 33 9.94 -8.09 -2.42
C GLY A 33 11.15 -7.17 -2.48
N GLU A 34 11.05 -6.03 -3.16
CA GLU A 34 12.08 -5.01 -3.11
C GLU A 34 12.10 -4.30 -1.76
N TYR A 35 13.29 -3.90 -1.32
CA TYR A 35 13.50 -3.24 -0.04
C TYR A 35 12.68 -1.95 0.10
N GLU A 36 12.55 -1.21 -1.00
CA GLU A 36 11.83 0.07 -1.05
C GLU A 36 10.32 -0.10 -1.21
N TYR A 37 9.83 -1.28 -1.62
CA TYR A 37 8.42 -1.52 -1.92
C TYR A 37 7.50 -1.14 -0.77
N VAL A 38 7.78 -1.63 0.45
CA VAL A 38 6.92 -1.35 1.60
C VAL A 38 7.01 0.11 2.02
N SER A 39 8.18 0.74 1.90
CA SER A 39 8.34 2.15 2.23
C SER A 39 7.60 3.06 1.25
N THR A 40 7.72 2.80 -0.06
CA THR A 40 7.04 3.54 -1.11
C THR A 40 5.54 3.30 -1.09
N GLY A 41 5.12 2.03 -1.04
CA GLY A 41 3.72 1.64 -0.95
C GLY A 41 3.03 2.23 0.27
N ALA A 42 3.65 2.15 1.46
CA ALA A 42 3.09 2.75 2.66
C ALA A 42 3.01 4.28 2.60
N THR A 43 3.97 4.94 1.95
CA THR A 43 3.95 6.40 1.76
C THR A 43 2.79 6.81 0.88
N LEU A 44 2.61 6.15 -0.27
CA LEU A 44 1.50 6.43 -1.19
C LEU A 44 0.13 6.16 -0.55
N ILE A 45 -0.01 5.03 0.14
CA ILE A 45 -1.23 4.69 0.88
C ILE A 45 -1.52 5.75 1.94
N ARG A 46 -0.50 6.16 2.71
CA ARG A 46 -0.66 7.20 3.73
C ARG A 46 -1.09 8.53 3.12
N GLN A 47 -0.48 8.98 2.02
CA GLN A 47 -0.87 10.21 1.35
C GLN A 47 -2.34 10.16 0.90
N HIS A 48 -2.80 9.01 0.43
CA HIS A 48 -4.19 8.82 0.06
C HIS A 48 -5.14 8.88 1.25
N LEU A 49 -4.78 8.23 2.35
CA LEU A 49 -5.54 8.30 3.60
C LEU A 49 -5.56 9.73 4.11
N GLU A 50 -4.43 10.42 4.17
CA GLU A 50 -4.32 11.81 4.61
C GLU A 50 -5.25 12.73 3.84
N ASN A 51 -5.31 12.60 2.51
CA ASN A 51 -6.24 13.37 1.68
C ASN A 51 -7.72 13.05 1.98
N PHE A 52 -8.04 11.78 2.24
CA PHE A 52 -9.39 11.38 2.68
C PHE A 52 -9.74 11.93 4.07
N PHE A 53 -8.77 11.93 4.99
CA PHE A 53 -8.91 12.40 6.36
C PHE A 53 -9.02 13.93 6.46
N GLN A 54 -8.37 14.67 5.55
CA GLN A 54 -8.49 16.14 5.47
C GLN A 54 -9.95 16.60 5.33
N GLY A 55 -10.81 15.83 4.66
CA GLY A 55 -12.23 16.15 4.49
C GLY A 55 -13.14 15.66 5.63
N THR A 56 -12.66 14.79 6.51
CA THR A 56 -13.48 14.15 7.57
C THR A 56 -13.15 14.65 8.98
N GLY A 57 -12.05 15.39 9.16
CA GLY A 57 -11.63 15.91 10.48
C GLY A 57 -11.06 14.85 11.42
N ALA A 58 -10.87 13.62 10.94
CA ALA A 58 -10.22 12.54 11.69
C ALA A 58 -8.70 12.50 11.39
N GLN A 59 -7.93 11.91 12.30
CA GLN A 59 -6.48 11.87 12.18
C GLN A 59 -6.03 10.66 11.35
N PRO A 60 -5.22 10.86 10.30
CA PRO A 60 -4.71 9.76 9.51
C PRO A 60 -3.73 8.88 10.32
N PRO A 61 -3.63 7.58 10.02
CA PRO A 61 -2.69 6.69 10.67
C PRO A 61 -1.24 7.07 10.35
N GLU A 62 -0.36 6.90 11.32
CA GLU A 62 1.07 7.14 11.13
C GLU A 62 1.67 6.20 10.08
N LEU A 63 2.73 6.66 9.41
CA LEU A 63 3.42 5.87 8.38
C LEU A 63 3.89 4.51 8.92
N LYS A 64 4.34 4.46 10.19
CA LYS A 64 4.74 3.22 10.85
C LYS A 64 3.57 2.22 10.96
N THR A 65 2.37 2.72 11.27
CA THR A 65 1.15 1.91 11.31
C THR A 65 0.80 1.36 9.93
N VAL A 66 0.87 2.21 8.90
CA VAL A 66 0.64 1.79 7.51
C VAL A 66 1.66 0.74 7.07
N LYS A 67 2.96 0.94 7.38
CA LYS A 67 4.00 -0.07 7.14
C LYS A 67 3.68 -1.37 7.86
N ASN A 68 3.21 -1.31 9.10
CA ASN A 68 2.85 -2.50 9.87
C ASN A 68 1.71 -3.30 9.24
N TRP A 69 0.78 -2.67 8.52
CA TRP A 69 -0.27 -3.38 7.79
C TRP A 69 0.24 -4.31 6.70
N PHE A 70 1.41 -4.02 6.11
CA PHE A 70 2.07 -4.97 5.19
C PHE A 70 2.57 -6.21 5.92
N TYR A 71 2.90 -6.10 7.22
CA TYR A 71 3.42 -7.20 8.03
C TYR A 71 2.41 -7.87 8.95
N GLY A 72 1.24 -7.27 9.14
CA GLY A 72 0.22 -7.74 10.04
C GLY A 72 -1.16 -7.64 9.43
N ASN A 73 -2.11 -7.17 10.23
CA ASN A 73 -3.49 -7.03 9.81
C ASN A 73 -3.77 -5.58 9.40
N CYS A 74 -4.28 -5.40 8.19
CA CYS A 74 -4.78 -4.12 7.70
C CYS A 74 -6.27 -4.00 8.07
N PRO A 75 -6.71 -2.94 8.75
CA PRO A 75 -8.11 -2.80 9.15
C PRO A 75 -9.03 -2.65 7.93
N ASP A 76 -10.20 -3.28 7.98
CA ASP A 76 -11.18 -3.30 6.88
C ASP A 76 -11.60 -1.90 6.41
N TRP A 77 -11.72 -0.94 7.32
CA TRP A 77 -12.04 0.44 6.96
C TRP A 77 -10.97 1.09 6.08
N ALA A 78 -9.68 0.77 6.29
CA ALA A 78 -8.59 1.31 5.48
C ALA A 78 -8.64 0.70 4.08
N ILE A 79 -8.90 -0.60 3.99
CA ILE A 79 -9.14 -1.29 2.71
C ILE A 79 -10.34 -0.67 1.97
N ALA A 80 -11.43 -0.34 2.67
CA ALA A 80 -12.60 0.29 2.07
C ALA A 80 -12.28 1.68 1.50
N ILE A 81 -11.51 2.51 2.21
CA ILE A 81 -11.08 3.83 1.72
C ILE A 81 -10.17 3.68 0.49
N LEU A 82 -9.18 2.79 0.54
CA LEU A 82 -8.26 2.56 -0.58
C LEU A 82 -8.99 1.99 -1.81
N SER A 83 -9.92 1.06 -1.59
CA SER A 83 -10.79 0.53 -2.64
C SER A 83 -11.62 1.64 -3.29
N ARG A 84 -12.22 2.52 -2.50
CA ARG A 84 -12.95 3.68 -3.02
C ARG A 84 -12.06 4.61 -3.83
N ALA A 85 -10.83 4.88 -3.37
CA ALA A 85 -9.89 5.73 -4.08
C ALA A 85 -9.49 5.16 -5.45
N LEU A 86 -9.30 3.85 -5.56
CA LEU A 86 -9.03 3.18 -6.83
C LEU A 86 -10.25 3.12 -7.76
N ILE A 87 -11.45 2.89 -7.22
CA ILE A 87 -12.69 2.77 -8.01
C ILE A 87 -13.13 4.14 -8.55
N SER A 88 -12.98 5.21 -7.77
CA SER A 88 -13.49 6.55 -8.12
C SER A 88 -12.76 7.23 -9.29
N ARG A 89 -11.74 6.61 -9.88
CA ARG A 89 -11.03 7.08 -11.08
C ARG A 89 -11.30 6.25 -12.35
N LYS A 90 -12.25 5.32 -12.31
CA LYS A 90 -12.74 4.61 -13.50
C LYS A 90 -13.87 5.38 -14.16
#